data_AF-N8ZVI5-F1
#
_entry.id   AF-N8ZVI5-F1
#
_cell.length_a   1.000
_cell.length_b   1.000
_cell.length_c   1.000
_cell.angle_alpha   90.00
_cell.angle_beta   90.00
_cell.angle_gamma   90.00
#
_symmetry.space_group_name_H-M   'P 1'
#
loop_
_entity.id
_entity.type
_entity.pdbx_description
1 polymer ?
#
loop_
_entity_poly.entity_id
_entity_poly.type
_entity_poly.pdbx_seq_one_letter_code
_entity_poly.pdbx_strand_id
1 'polypeptide(L)'
;MLKRTLACALFAITGHVYSADIQVTTLVDEDKDDTVCSLREAVFFLNNRAETKYENGYHGCGDKDATSTIILQRDKEYTLNSSLQLKAAMTITVASSGEFNDNKKGLNNATLKMVGNDRLFFIDDGSVEKDLILVTFNELNLKGSSSKLNDGGLIYNREALNIVYSRLSSGYAARGGAVYNAGILSDERKTAGYVSFNNSIIEKNKADQGAVIYSEMPRYLISQSVIRDNEGTATTPDGALLYSQTGFTDTTTGTALATRIAGLRNTTIFHNKGGYVANVREGMILNNITMIKNAAGLYLQAPKWTYTSTTNGETTTEKLPSANISNSVLVDNDGKNCVASANDESIVQSNLTELDCNRNAPTERPNIIWDKSKPEHKLIAGGVDDEGTCDAPPANGLLCPYYTPKDQMLGYFKPRLLMSYIRLSDSLIVNKGRIYSDGSSIGLASCEASDQRGKTRSGYDELCDLGAIELVINRSEIPVAGQDILYGETAKFNIADSFLDGELLDIASCEKILGKRSDGQSWQPGCLEIQQTQTVSKGKLTLDQEGNVIYTPNSNWHGADKFNLRIITTTTRFNDVSNYYITIPTTIVQDPPNNFESKTVNVGGGSFGFPAILMLFGLIGLRRFRA
;
A
#
# COMPACT_ATOMS: atom_id res chain seq x y z
N MET A 1 -6.78 -44.54 -4.92
CA MET A 1 -7.13 -45.06 -3.57
C MET A 1 -5.82 -45.44 -2.92
N LEU A 2 -5.31 -44.82 -1.86
CA LEU A 2 -5.92 -44.62 -0.54
C LEU A 2 -5.35 -43.31 0.06
N LYS A 3 -6.24 -42.42 0.51
CA LYS A 3 -5.93 -41.26 1.34
C LYS A 3 -5.97 -41.68 2.82
N ARG A 4 -5.26 -40.90 3.65
CA ARG A 4 -5.43 -40.63 5.10
C ARG A 4 -4.53 -41.39 6.07
N THR A 5 -4.19 -40.63 7.12
CA THR A 5 -3.65 -40.98 8.44
C THR A 5 -2.19 -41.42 8.52
N LEU A 6 -1.31 -40.51 8.94
CA LEU A 6 -0.82 -40.48 10.33
C LEU A 6 0.04 -39.22 10.55
N ALA A 7 -0.60 -38.20 11.12
CA ALA A 7 0.04 -37.23 11.99
C ALA A 7 0.40 -37.91 13.32
N CYS A 8 1.31 -37.29 14.08
CA CYS A 8 1.88 -37.73 15.35
C CYS A 8 3.10 -38.65 15.24
N ALA A 9 4.29 -38.04 15.14
CA ALA A 9 5.43 -38.32 16.03
C ALA A 9 6.70 -37.65 15.48
N LEU A 10 6.96 -36.40 15.88
CA LEU A 10 8.34 -35.91 16.05
C LEU A 10 8.35 -34.60 16.88
N PHE A 11 8.30 -34.72 18.20
CA PHE A 11 8.70 -33.65 19.11
C PHE A 11 9.62 -34.25 20.17
N ALA A 12 10.93 -34.14 19.93
CA ALA A 12 11.95 -34.28 20.97
C ALA A 12 13.31 -33.83 20.41
N ILE A 13 13.50 -32.53 20.16
CA ILE A 13 14.85 -31.95 20.02
C ILE A 13 14.89 -30.59 20.74
N THR A 14 15.56 -30.59 21.89
CA THR A 14 16.23 -29.50 22.62
C THR A 14 15.47 -28.19 22.87
N GLY A 15 15.19 -27.94 24.15
CA GLY A 15 14.61 -26.70 24.67
C GLY A 15 15.45 -25.46 24.39
N HIS A 16 14.96 -24.66 23.46
CA HIS A 16 14.82 -23.23 23.70
C HIS A 16 13.35 -23.01 24.00
N VAL A 17 13.03 -22.49 25.18
CA VAL A 17 11.67 -22.06 25.52
C VAL A 17 11.40 -20.82 24.67
N TYR A 18 10.98 -21.04 23.42
CA TYR A 18 10.38 -19.99 22.62
C TYR A 18 9.00 -19.74 23.24
N SER A 19 8.84 -18.55 23.80
CA SER A 19 7.54 -17.98 24.14
C SER A 19 6.60 -18.13 22.94
N ALA A 20 5.46 -18.81 23.12
CA ALA A 20 4.52 -19.09 22.04
C ALA A 20 3.55 -17.92 21.87
N ASP A 21 3.22 -17.59 20.62
CA ASP A 21 2.14 -16.64 20.31
C ASP A 21 0.76 -17.23 20.64
N ILE A 22 -0.19 -16.38 21.03
CA ILE A 22 -1.55 -16.80 21.39
C ILE A 22 -2.36 -17.05 20.12
N GLN A 23 -2.74 -18.30 19.87
CA GLN A 23 -3.53 -18.70 18.71
C GLN A 23 -5.03 -18.60 19.02
N VAL A 24 -5.78 -17.79 18.25
CA VAL A 24 -7.24 -17.77 18.34
C VAL A 24 -7.82 -18.95 17.54
N THR A 25 -8.60 -19.78 18.22
CA THR A 25 -9.11 -21.06 17.69
C THR A 25 -10.60 -21.09 17.40
N THR A 26 -11.36 -20.08 17.88
CA THR A 26 -12.78 -19.87 17.54
C THR A 26 -12.98 -18.55 16.80
N LEU A 27 -14.02 -18.50 15.95
CA LEU A 27 -14.43 -17.29 15.22
C LEU A 27 -15.51 -16.50 15.97
N VAL A 28 -16.05 -17.10 17.03
CA VAL A 28 -17.17 -16.55 17.80
C VAL A 28 -16.63 -15.73 18.96
N ASP A 29 -17.38 -14.70 19.32
CA ASP A 29 -17.13 -13.92 20.52
C ASP A 29 -17.74 -14.59 21.74
N GLU A 30 -16.89 -15.18 22.58
CA GLU A 30 -17.29 -15.89 23.78
C GLU A 30 -16.24 -15.74 24.89
N ASP A 31 -16.69 -15.95 26.13
CA ASP A 31 -15.85 -16.07 27.31
C ASP A 31 -16.36 -17.28 28.09
N LYS A 32 -15.71 -18.42 27.89
CA LYS A 32 -16.17 -19.73 28.35
C LYS A 32 -14.98 -20.58 28.76
N ASP A 33 -15.04 -21.10 29.98
CA ASP A 33 -14.00 -22.00 30.49
C ASP A 33 -14.01 -23.35 29.76
N ASP A 34 -13.30 -23.39 28.63
CA ASP A 34 -13.01 -24.58 27.86
C ASP A 34 -11.61 -24.50 27.21
N THR A 35 -11.32 -25.40 26.27
CA THR A 35 -10.00 -25.50 25.64
C THR A 35 -9.86 -24.64 24.38
N VAL A 36 -10.86 -23.82 24.06
CA VAL A 36 -10.95 -23.06 22.82
C VAL A 36 -10.67 -21.59 23.13
N CYS A 37 -9.59 -21.05 22.58
CA CYS A 37 -9.24 -19.65 22.75
C CYS A 37 -10.02 -18.74 21.79
N SER A 38 -10.83 -17.83 22.32
CA SER A 38 -11.49 -16.72 21.61
C SER A 38 -10.61 -15.46 21.59
N LEU A 39 -10.91 -14.53 20.68
CA LEU A 39 -10.22 -13.23 20.65
C LEU A 39 -10.46 -12.43 21.95
N ARG A 40 -11.65 -12.54 22.54
CA ARG A 40 -11.98 -11.85 23.80
C ARG A 40 -11.18 -12.40 24.96
N GLU A 41 -11.06 -13.71 25.07
CA GLU A 41 -10.28 -14.39 26.10
C GLU A 41 -8.78 -14.09 25.94
N ALA A 42 -8.27 -14.06 24.71
CA ALA A 42 -6.87 -13.71 24.44
C ALA A 42 -6.53 -12.28 24.88
N VAL A 43 -7.41 -11.31 24.56
CA VAL A 43 -7.26 -9.92 25.01
C VAL A 43 -7.37 -9.83 26.53
N PHE A 44 -8.34 -10.52 27.14
CA PHE A 44 -8.49 -10.57 28.59
C PHE A 44 -7.23 -11.11 29.27
N PHE A 45 -6.70 -12.22 28.77
CA PHE A 45 -5.46 -12.80 29.26
C PHE A 45 -4.32 -11.77 29.24
N LEU A 46 -4.04 -11.14 28.10
CA LEU A 46 -2.93 -10.19 27.98
C LEU A 46 -3.07 -8.97 28.90
N ASN A 47 -4.29 -8.49 29.12
CA ASN A 47 -4.54 -7.40 30.06
C ASN A 47 -4.21 -7.78 31.52
N ASN A 48 -4.36 -9.06 31.88
CA ASN A 48 -4.29 -9.50 33.28
C ASN A 48 -3.12 -10.47 33.55
N ARG A 49 -2.29 -10.82 32.57
CA ARG A 49 -1.25 -11.87 32.67
C ARG A 49 -0.23 -11.69 33.80
N ALA A 50 -0.11 -10.49 34.35
CA ALA A 50 0.76 -10.21 35.49
C ALA A 50 0.20 -10.75 36.82
N GLU A 51 -1.10 -11.09 36.88
CA GLU A 51 -1.70 -11.69 38.06
C GLU A 51 -1.40 -13.19 38.13
N THR A 52 -0.93 -13.66 39.29
CA THR A 52 -0.52 -15.06 39.53
C THR A 52 -1.60 -16.09 39.15
N LYS A 53 -2.89 -15.75 39.27
CA LYS A 53 -4.00 -16.66 38.91
C LYS A 53 -4.10 -16.96 37.41
N TYR A 54 -3.48 -16.16 36.56
CA TYR A 54 -3.47 -16.37 35.10
C TYR A 54 -2.12 -16.90 34.60
N GLU A 55 -1.20 -17.31 35.46
CA GLU A 55 0.11 -17.84 35.03
C GLU A 55 -0.01 -19.07 34.10
N ASN A 56 -1.11 -19.82 34.18
CA ASN A 56 -1.37 -21.00 33.34
C ASN A 56 -2.37 -20.69 32.20
N GLY A 57 -2.60 -19.42 31.87
CA GLY A 57 -3.52 -19.00 30.83
C GLY A 57 -4.91 -18.62 31.33
N TYR A 58 -5.79 -18.31 30.39
CA TYR A 58 -7.20 -17.98 30.64
C TYR A 58 -8.08 -18.62 29.57
N HIS A 59 -8.97 -19.52 29.96
CA HIS A 59 -9.98 -20.16 29.10
C HIS A 59 -9.40 -20.64 27.74
N GLY A 60 -8.34 -21.44 27.80
CA GLY A 60 -7.67 -21.96 26.61
C GLY A 60 -6.69 -21.00 25.92
N CYS A 61 -6.56 -19.75 26.37
CA CYS A 61 -5.63 -18.77 25.81
C CYS A 61 -4.36 -18.58 26.65
N GLY A 62 -3.21 -18.78 26.02
CA GLY A 62 -1.89 -18.37 26.51
C GLY A 62 -1.43 -19.05 27.79
N ASP A 63 -0.29 -18.58 28.31
CA ASP A 63 0.28 -18.87 29.62
C ASP A 63 1.28 -17.75 29.97
N LYS A 64 1.90 -17.79 31.16
CA LYS A 64 2.89 -16.79 31.60
C LYS A 64 4.06 -16.60 30.63
N ASP A 65 4.36 -17.61 29.83
CA ASP A 65 5.45 -17.63 28.88
C ASP A 65 4.96 -17.23 27.48
N ALA A 66 3.69 -16.85 27.28
CA ALA A 66 3.16 -16.41 25.99
C ALA A 66 3.61 -14.99 25.62
N THR A 67 3.79 -14.75 24.31
CA THR A 67 4.14 -13.42 23.80
C THR A 67 2.96 -12.46 23.93
N SER A 68 3.19 -11.17 23.69
CA SER A 68 2.11 -10.17 23.53
C SER A 68 1.46 -10.21 22.14
N THR A 69 1.57 -11.32 21.39
CA THR A 69 1.06 -11.44 20.02
C THR A 69 -0.13 -12.40 19.98
N ILE A 70 -1.24 -11.92 19.43
CA ILE A 70 -2.45 -12.70 19.13
C ILE A 70 -2.47 -12.98 17.62
N ILE A 71 -2.60 -14.25 17.27
CA ILE A 71 -2.61 -14.74 15.89
C ILE A 71 -4.03 -15.19 15.49
N LEU A 72 -4.52 -14.58 14.42
CA LEU A 72 -5.77 -14.91 13.76
C LEU A 72 -5.52 -15.75 12.50
N GLN A 73 -6.50 -16.55 12.12
CA GLN A 73 -6.47 -17.28 10.87
C GLN A 73 -6.72 -16.33 9.69
N ARG A 74 -5.95 -16.52 8.61
CA ARG A 74 -6.08 -15.79 7.35
C ARG A 74 -7.48 -16.00 6.76
N ASP A 75 -8.02 -14.94 6.15
CA ASP A 75 -9.29 -14.97 5.42
C ASP A 75 -10.51 -15.43 6.24
N LYS A 76 -10.45 -15.33 7.56
CA LYS A 76 -11.57 -15.66 8.46
C LYS A 76 -12.26 -14.40 8.97
N GLU A 77 -13.58 -14.50 9.15
CA GLU A 77 -14.39 -13.48 9.81
C GLU A 77 -14.62 -13.87 11.27
N TYR A 78 -14.17 -13.02 12.18
CA TYR A 78 -14.40 -13.08 13.62
C TYR A 78 -15.46 -12.05 13.98
N THR A 79 -16.54 -12.50 14.62
CA THR A 79 -17.60 -11.61 15.10
C THR A 79 -17.26 -11.10 16.49
N LEU A 80 -17.69 -9.88 16.83
CA LEU A 80 -17.64 -9.31 18.18
C LEU A 80 -19.01 -8.77 18.59
N ASN A 81 -19.50 -9.15 19.76
CA ASN A 81 -20.78 -8.72 20.32
C ASN A 81 -20.66 -7.40 21.10
N SER A 82 -19.47 -7.08 21.59
CA SER A 82 -19.16 -5.84 22.33
C SER A 82 -17.69 -5.47 22.20
N SER A 83 -17.34 -4.23 22.55
CA SER A 83 -15.97 -3.74 22.47
C SER A 83 -14.97 -4.59 23.26
N LEU A 84 -13.78 -4.76 22.69
CA LEU A 84 -12.61 -5.32 23.35
C LEU A 84 -11.83 -4.20 24.03
N GLN A 85 -11.57 -4.36 25.33
CA GLN A 85 -10.82 -3.41 26.14
C GLN A 85 -9.34 -3.78 26.08
N LEU A 86 -8.47 -2.90 25.58
CA LEU A 86 -7.02 -3.15 25.48
C LEU A 86 -6.31 -2.21 26.46
N LYS A 87 -5.74 -2.80 27.51
CA LYS A 87 -5.09 -2.09 28.63
C LYS A 87 -3.60 -2.43 28.76
N ALA A 88 -3.10 -3.32 27.91
CA ALA A 88 -1.71 -3.74 27.86
C ALA A 88 -1.20 -3.73 26.41
N ALA A 89 0.12 -3.61 26.25
CA ALA A 89 0.75 -3.64 24.93
C ALA A 89 0.54 -5.02 24.26
N MET A 90 0.08 -4.99 23.01
CA MET A 90 -0.19 -6.20 22.23
C MET A 90 -0.15 -5.99 20.72
N THR A 91 0.10 -7.06 19.99
CA THR A 91 -0.04 -7.14 18.54
C THR A 91 -1.15 -8.10 18.19
N ILE A 92 -2.12 -7.68 17.38
CA ILE A 92 -3.12 -8.56 16.78
C ILE A 92 -2.80 -8.67 15.29
N THR A 93 -2.51 -9.88 14.83
CA THR A 93 -2.11 -10.13 13.44
C THR A 93 -2.61 -11.47 12.92
N VAL A 94 -2.35 -11.76 11.66
CA VAL A 94 -2.72 -13.02 11.01
C VAL A 94 -1.57 -14.00 10.99
N ALA A 95 -1.90 -15.29 10.89
CA ALA A 95 -0.94 -16.35 10.70
C ALA A 95 -0.06 -16.10 9.47
N SER A 96 1.21 -16.48 9.56
CA SER A 96 2.11 -16.49 8.42
C SER A 96 1.61 -17.44 7.32
N SER A 97 1.95 -17.14 6.08
CA SER A 97 1.64 -18.03 4.96
C SER A 97 2.49 -19.29 5.04
N GLY A 98 1.88 -20.44 4.71
CA GLY A 98 2.61 -21.69 4.49
C GLY A 98 3.21 -21.80 3.09
N GLU A 99 2.90 -20.85 2.20
CA GLU A 99 3.41 -20.82 0.83
C GLU A 99 4.83 -20.27 0.78
N PHE A 100 5.68 -20.86 -0.08
CA PHE A 100 7.03 -20.39 -0.29
C PHE A 100 7.02 -18.99 -0.93
N ASN A 101 7.68 -18.02 -0.28
CA ASN A 101 7.80 -16.62 -0.74
C ASN A 101 6.47 -15.85 -0.89
N ASP A 102 5.48 -16.09 -0.04
CA ASP A 102 4.29 -15.22 0.01
C ASP A 102 4.60 -13.87 0.68
N ASN A 103 4.93 -12.88 -0.16
CA ASN A 103 5.16 -11.49 0.24
C ASN A 103 3.90 -10.61 0.12
N LYS A 104 2.72 -11.19 -0.13
CA LYS A 104 1.49 -10.44 -0.42
C LYS A 104 0.81 -9.94 0.85
N LYS A 105 1.32 -8.81 1.37
CA LYS A 105 0.79 -8.18 2.57
C LYS A 105 -0.57 -7.53 2.36
N GLY A 106 -1.46 -7.70 3.34
CA GLY A 106 -2.75 -7.03 3.36
C GLY A 106 -3.85 -7.67 2.49
N LEU A 107 -3.55 -8.76 1.77
CA LEU A 107 -4.52 -9.45 0.92
C LEU A 107 -5.33 -10.51 1.66
N ASN A 108 -4.72 -11.18 2.62
CA ASN A 108 -5.30 -12.35 3.28
C ASN A 108 -5.69 -12.05 4.74
N ASN A 109 -6.26 -10.85 4.92
CA ASN A 109 -6.52 -10.29 6.24
C ASN A 109 -7.62 -11.05 6.98
N ALA A 110 -7.47 -11.18 8.29
CA ALA A 110 -8.60 -11.58 9.15
C ALA A 110 -9.59 -10.42 9.25
N THR A 111 -10.88 -10.72 9.19
CA THR A 111 -11.94 -9.72 9.31
C THR A 111 -12.50 -9.72 10.73
N LEU A 112 -12.42 -8.58 11.42
CA LEU A 112 -13.04 -8.37 12.72
C LEU A 112 -14.29 -7.52 12.53
N LYS A 113 -15.44 -8.10 12.84
CA LYS A 113 -16.75 -7.51 12.54
C LYS A 113 -17.58 -7.34 13.80
N MET A 114 -18.01 -6.11 14.04
CA MET A 114 -18.96 -5.84 15.11
C MET A 114 -20.35 -6.28 14.68
N VAL A 115 -20.95 -7.18 15.45
CA VAL A 115 -22.36 -7.58 15.32
C VAL A 115 -23.25 -6.91 16.38
N GLY A 116 -22.65 -6.42 17.48
CA GLY A 116 -23.33 -5.59 18.47
C GLY A 116 -23.46 -4.12 18.07
N ASN A 117 -23.98 -3.31 18.99
CA ASN A 117 -24.13 -1.86 18.85
C ASN A 117 -22.99 -1.11 19.55
N ASP A 118 -21.75 -1.50 19.28
CA ASP A 118 -20.56 -0.92 19.92
C ASP A 118 -19.43 -0.74 18.90
N ARG A 119 -18.28 -0.23 19.35
CA ARG A 119 -17.01 -0.19 18.61
C ARG A 119 -16.29 -1.53 18.74
N LEU A 120 -15.32 -1.80 17.87
CA LEU A 120 -14.49 -3.01 17.98
C LEU A 120 -13.52 -2.94 19.16
N PHE A 121 -12.86 -1.79 19.33
CA PHE A 121 -11.77 -1.64 20.29
C PHE A 121 -11.88 -0.37 21.12
N PHE A 122 -11.58 -0.50 22.41
CA PHE A 122 -11.36 0.59 23.35
C PHE A 122 -9.95 0.43 23.93
N ILE A 123 -9.05 1.35 23.56
CA ILE A 123 -7.62 1.28 23.89
C ILE A 123 -7.30 2.42 24.85
N ASP A 124 -7.12 2.08 26.13
CA ASP A 124 -6.88 3.00 27.23
C ASP A 124 -6.38 2.23 28.45
N ASP A 125 -5.19 2.54 28.95
CA ASP A 125 -4.66 1.93 30.19
C ASP A 125 -5.20 2.63 31.47
N GLY A 126 -5.92 3.75 31.29
CA GLY A 126 -6.48 4.59 32.35
C GLY A 126 -5.50 5.60 32.94
N SER A 127 -4.28 5.72 32.41
CA SER A 127 -3.23 6.60 32.90
C SER A 127 -2.92 7.74 31.94
N VAL A 128 -2.89 8.97 32.49
CA VAL A 128 -2.49 10.17 31.73
C VAL A 128 -1.02 10.56 31.97
N GLU A 129 -0.31 9.76 32.77
CA GLU A 129 1.04 10.04 33.25
C GLU A 129 2.06 9.00 32.82
N LYS A 130 1.65 7.72 32.69
CA LYS A 130 2.51 6.64 32.22
C LYS A 130 2.75 6.76 30.72
N ASP A 131 3.87 6.21 30.27
CA ASP A 131 4.17 6.03 28.85
C ASP A 131 3.05 5.25 28.18
N LEU A 132 2.72 5.64 26.94
CA LEU A 132 1.66 5.02 26.18
C LEU A 132 1.96 3.54 25.93
N ILE A 133 0.96 2.68 26.08
CA ILE A 133 1.09 1.29 25.64
C ILE A 133 1.03 1.23 24.10
N LEU A 134 1.81 0.33 23.50
CA LEU A 134 1.78 0.11 22.06
C LEU A 134 0.80 -1.01 21.71
N VAL A 135 -0.22 -0.68 20.94
CA VAL A 135 -1.12 -1.63 20.28
C VAL A 135 -0.86 -1.63 18.78
N THR A 136 -0.60 -2.80 18.21
CA THR A 136 -0.39 -2.97 16.77
C THR A 136 -1.46 -3.85 16.15
N PHE A 137 -2.08 -3.36 15.08
CA PHE A 137 -2.98 -4.11 14.20
C PHE A 137 -2.29 -4.33 12.86
N ASN A 138 -2.08 -5.58 12.49
CA ASN A 138 -1.37 -5.92 11.26
C ASN A 138 -2.14 -6.96 10.44
N GLU A 139 -2.47 -6.61 9.20
CA GLU A 139 -3.24 -7.45 8.26
C GLU A 139 -4.67 -7.75 8.74
N LEU A 140 -5.40 -6.72 9.20
CA LEU A 140 -6.79 -6.84 9.67
C LEU A 140 -7.77 -6.07 8.78
N ASN A 141 -8.96 -6.61 8.57
CA ASN A 141 -10.12 -5.86 8.06
C ASN A 141 -11.06 -5.57 9.22
N LEU A 142 -11.17 -4.30 9.62
CA LEU A 142 -12.03 -3.84 10.70
C LEU A 142 -13.36 -3.34 10.11
N LYS A 143 -14.46 -3.94 10.56
CA LYS A 143 -15.81 -3.62 10.08
C LYS A 143 -16.74 -3.23 11.23
N GLY A 144 -17.23 -1.99 11.17
CA GLY A 144 -18.11 -1.41 12.18
C GLY A 144 -19.55 -1.89 12.09
N SER A 145 -20.36 -1.43 13.03
CA SER A 145 -21.82 -1.63 13.03
C SER A 145 -22.54 -0.50 12.28
N SER A 146 -23.81 -0.69 11.96
CA SER A 146 -24.65 0.36 11.36
C SER A 146 -25.11 1.42 12.37
N SER A 147 -24.78 1.25 13.65
CA SER A 147 -25.23 2.09 14.74
C SER A 147 -24.29 3.29 14.91
N LYS A 148 -24.85 4.50 14.98
CA LYS A 148 -24.07 5.72 15.23
C LYS A 148 -23.62 5.75 16.67
N LEU A 149 -22.31 5.66 16.89
CA LEU A 149 -21.68 5.79 18.20
C LEU A 149 -21.37 7.27 18.51
N ASN A 150 -20.98 7.58 19.75
CA ASN A 150 -20.53 8.93 20.10
C ASN A 150 -19.13 9.17 19.56
N ASP A 151 -18.14 8.54 20.17
CA ASP A 151 -16.74 8.60 19.77
C ASP A 151 -16.39 7.30 19.06
N GLY A 152 -15.52 7.27 18.06
CA GLY A 152 -14.88 6.07 17.51
C GLY A 152 -15.84 4.99 16.99
N GLY A 153 -16.19 5.02 15.71
CA GLY A 153 -17.08 4.03 15.11
C GLY A 153 -16.45 2.63 14.97
N LEU A 154 -15.12 2.56 14.97
CA LEU A 154 -14.36 1.30 15.07
C LEU A 154 -13.50 1.26 16.33
N ILE A 155 -12.78 2.36 16.61
CA ILE A 155 -11.74 2.39 17.63
C ILE A 155 -11.86 3.68 18.45
N TYR A 156 -11.85 3.54 19.77
CA TYR A 156 -11.42 4.60 20.68
C TYR A 156 -9.97 4.35 21.07
N ASN A 157 -9.11 5.36 20.92
CA ASN A 157 -7.70 5.29 21.26
C ASN A 157 -7.30 6.44 22.18
N ARG A 158 -6.63 6.10 23.28
CA ARG A 158 -5.88 7.05 24.12
C ARG A 158 -4.38 6.73 24.18
N GLU A 159 -3.96 5.64 23.52
CA GLU A 159 -2.63 5.07 23.60
C GLU A 159 -1.84 5.22 22.30
N ALA A 160 -0.74 4.48 22.12
CA ALA A 160 -0.04 4.40 20.85
C ALA A 160 -0.64 3.27 20.01
N LEU A 161 -1.32 3.64 18.92
CA LEU A 161 -1.97 2.72 18.00
C LEU A 161 -1.26 2.73 16.65
N ASN A 162 -0.74 1.57 16.25
CA ASN A 162 -0.12 1.36 14.95
C ASN A 162 -0.96 0.41 14.09
N ILE A 163 -1.35 0.84 12.89
CA ILE A 163 -2.20 0.09 11.98
C ILE A 163 -1.45 -0.11 10.66
N VAL A 164 -1.21 -1.36 10.29
CA VAL A 164 -0.40 -1.73 9.13
C VAL A 164 -1.13 -2.75 8.25
N TYR A 165 -1.07 -2.57 6.93
CA TYR A 165 -1.67 -3.51 5.95
C TYR A 165 -3.15 -3.83 6.20
N SER A 166 -3.90 -2.86 6.73
CA SER A 166 -5.24 -3.08 7.28
C SER A 166 -6.31 -2.23 6.61
N ARG A 167 -7.56 -2.70 6.62
CA ARG A 167 -8.74 -1.99 6.07
C ARG A 167 -9.65 -1.57 7.20
N LEU A 168 -10.00 -0.29 7.27
CA LEU A 168 -10.96 0.23 8.24
C LEU A 168 -12.19 0.69 7.49
N SER A 169 -13.33 0.04 7.75
CA SER A 169 -14.55 0.30 6.99
C SER A 169 -15.83 0.26 7.81
N SER A 170 -16.85 0.95 7.31
CA SER A 170 -18.21 0.94 7.86
C SER A 170 -18.30 1.39 9.33
N GLY A 171 -17.33 2.15 9.82
CA GLY A 171 -17.43 2.80 11.13
C GLY A 171 -18.40 3.99 11.08
N TYR A 172 -19.26 4.12 12.10
CA TYR A 172 -20.23 5.21 12.18
C TYR A 172 -20.26 5.84 13.57
N ALA A 173 -19.91 7.13 13.66
CA ALA A 173 -19.88 7.86 14.94
C ALA A 173 -20.31 9.33 14.82
N ALA A 174 -20.44 10.04 15.94
CA ALA A 174 -20.49 11.50 15.94
C ALA A 174 -19.09 12.08 15.74
N ARG A 175 -18.09 11.53 16.44
CA ARG A 175 -16.68 11.92 16.36
C ARG A 175 -15.83 10.71 16.05
N GLY A 176 -15.08 10.71 14.95
CA GLY A 176 -14.15 9.63 14.64
C GLY A 176 -14.86 8.41 14.04
N GLY A 177 -15.26 8.48 12.78
CA GLY A 177 -15.99 7.39 12.12
C GLY A 177 -15.21 6.09 12.14
N ALA A 178 -13.92 6.12 11.78
CA ALA A 178 -13.02 5.00 12.04
C ALA A 178 -12.41 5.11 13.44
N VAL A 179 -11.67 6.19 13.72
CA VAL A 179 -10.91 6.35 14.98
C VAL A 179 -11.25 7.65 15.70
N TYR A 180 -11.52 7.55 17.00
CA TYR A 180 -11.41 8.67 17.92
C TYR A 180 -10.09 8.58 18.67
N ASN A 181 -9.25 9.61 18.54
CA ASN A 181 -7.96 9.71 19.19
C ASN A 181 -8.00 10.78 20.29
N ALA A 182 -7.87 10.33 21.53
CA ALA A 182 -8.03 11.11 22.75
C ALA A 182 -6.68 11.58 23.30
N GLY A 183 -6.70 12.72 23.98
CA GLY A 183 -5.55 13.27 24.71
C GLY A 183 -5.08 14.60 24.13
N ILE A 184 -4.80 15.52 25.05
CA ILE A 184 -4.17 16.81 24.81
C ILE A 184 -3.01 16.91 25.80
N LEU A 185 -1.83 17.25 25.29
CA LEU A 185 -0.65 17.47 26.13
C LEU A 185 -0.83 18.76 26.95
N SER A 186 -0.61 18.67 28.26
CA SER A 186 -0.55 19.81 29.19
C SER A 186 0.47 19.54 30.29
N ASP A 187 0.69 20.51 31.19
CA ASP A 187 1.58 20.33 32.35
C ASP A 187 1.09 19.20 33.27
N GLU A 188 -0.22 18.99 33.37
CA GLU A 188 -0.86 17.93 34.15
C GLU A 188 -1.10 16.63 33.35
N ARG A 189 -1.11 16.70 32.02
CA ARG A 189 -1.35 15.55 31.13
C ARG A 189 -0.16 15.33 30.22
N LYS A 190 0.75 14.47 30.66
CA LYS A 190 2.05 14.26 30.00
C LYS A 190 1.97 13.41 28.75
N THR A 191 0.89 12.65 28.56
CA THR A 191 0.69 11.79 27.40
C THR A 191 -0.62 12.07 26.67
N ALA A 192 -0.60 11.85 25.36
CA ALA A 192 -1.74 12.01 24.47
C ALA A 192 -1.67 10.95 23.37
N GLY A 193 -2.84 10.37 23.05
CA GLY A 193 -2.96 9.27 22.10
C GLY A 193 -2.34 9.60 20.75
N TYR A 194 -1.76 8.59 20.13
CA TYR A 194 -1.12 8.69 18.84
C TYR A 194 -1.57 7.56 17.92
N VAL A 195 -1.94 7.90 16.69
CA VAL A 195 -2.38 6.91 15.70
C VAL A 195 -1.51 6.97 14.46
N SER A 196 -0.90 5.86 14.07
CA SER A 196 -0.21 5.73 12.79
C SER A 196 -0.89 4.71 11.89
N PHE A 197 -1.07 5.10 10.62
CA PHE A 197 -1.48 4.21 9.54
C PHE A 197 -0.34 4.07 8.55
N ASN A 198 -0.06 2.83 8.16
CA ASN A 198 0.91 2.52 7.13
C ASN A 198 0.36 1.42 6.20
N ASN A 199 0.52 1.58 4.89
CA ASN A 199 0.07 0.58 3.91
C ASN A 199 -1.41 0.16 4.07
N SER A 200 -2.30 1.08 4.42
CA SER A 200 -3.67 0.77 4.84
C SER A 200 -4.75 1.47 4.00
N ILE A 201 -5.98 0.98 4.06
CA ILE A 201 -7.15 1.58 3.41
C ILE A 201 -8.14 2.02 4.47
N ILE A 202 -8.59 3.27 4.38
CA ILE A 202 -9.67 3.79 5.19
C ILE A 202 -10.82 4.18 4.26
N GLU A 203 -11.92 3.43 4.33
CA GLU A 203 -13.02 3.59 3.39
C GLU A 203 -14.42 3.49 4.00
N LYS A 204 -15.39 4.21 3.44
CA LYS A 204 -16.82 4.05 3.78
C LYS A 204 -17.12 4.24 5.27
N ASN A 205 -16.33 5.04 5.97
CA ASN A 205 -16.62 5.46 7.33
C ASN A 205 -17.41 6.75 7.32
N LYS A 206 -18.25 6.94 8.33
CA LYS A 206 -19.16 8.08 8.44
C LYS A 206 -19.05 8.72 9.81
N ALA A 207 -18.95 10.04 9.88
CA ALA A 207 -19.12 10.76 11.13
C ALA A 207 -19.60 12.20 10.94
N ASP A 208 -20.13 12.81 12.00
CA ASP A 208 -20.38 14.26 11.99
C ASP A 208 -19.06 14.99 11.84
N GLN A 209 -18.08 14.66 12.67
CA GLN A 209 -16.72 15.20 12.64
C GLN A 209 -15.70 14.06 12.59
N GLY A 210 -14.72 14.14 11.71
CA GLY A 210 -13.64 13.17 11.66
C GLY A 210 -14.07 11.79 11.17
N ALA A 211 -14.69 11.67 9.99
CA ALA A 211 -15.14 10.38 9.45
C ALA A 211 -14.01 9.33 9.37
N VAL A 212 -12.77 9.76 9.12
CA VAL A 212 -11.57 8.94 9.19
C VAL A 212 -10.99 8.99 10.59
N ILE A 213 -10.56 10.17 11.04
CA ILE A 213 -10.03 10.38 12.39
C ILE A 213 -10.65 11.65 12.96
N TYR A 214 -11.16 11.55 14.17
CA TYR A 214 -11.28 12.70 15.06
C TYR A 214 -10.17 12.63 16.09
N SER A 215 -9.37 13.68 16.20
CA SER A 215 -8.25 13.76 17.14
C SER A 215 -8.38 15.02 17.97
N GLU A 216 -8.25 14.91 19.30
CA GLU A 216 -8.30 16.09 20.17
C GLU A 216 -7.12 17.05 19.91
N MET A 217 -5.96 16.48 19.54
CA MET A 217 -4.75 17.17 19.09
C MET A 217 -4.24 16.47 17.81
N PRO A 218 -3.55 17.12 16.85
CA PRO A 218 -3.10 16.51 15.58
C PRO A 218 -1.97 15.49 15.74
N ARG A 219 -2.17 14.46 16.58
CA ARG A 219 -1.25 13.36 16.85
C ARG A 219 -1.64 12.13 16.04
N TYR A 220 -1.56 12.26 14.73
CA TYR A 220 -1.72 11.13 13.83
C TYR A 220 -0.83 11.28 12.59
N LEU A 221 -0.39 10.14 12.06
CA LEU A 221 0.34 10.08 10.80
C LEU A 221 -0.23 8.99 9.90
N ILE A 222 -0.66 9.37 8.69
CA ILE A 222 -1.07 8.40 7.66
C ILE A 222 -0.04 8.42 6.55
N SER A 223 0.54 7.25 6.27
CA SER A 223 1.58 7.08 5.27
C SER A 223 1.27 5.94 4.33
N GLN A 224 1.62 6.08 3.04
CA GLN A 224 1.52 5.00 2.05
C GLN A 224 0.14 4.35 2.06
N SER A 225 -0.93 5.14 2.07
CA SER A 225 -2.29 4.64 2.34
C SER A 225 -3.30 5.20 1.34
N VAL A 226 -4.53 4.68 1.39
CA VAL A 226 -5.64 5.15 0.56
C VAL A 226 -6.80 5.58 1.46
N ILE A 227 -7.33 6.78 1.23
CA ILE A 227 -8.52 7.31 1.91
C ILE A 227 -9.59 7.57 0.86
N ARG A 228 -10.67 6.77 0.87
CA ARG A 228 -11.71 6.87 -0.16
C ARG A 228 -13.11 6.66 0.36
N ASP A 229 -14.10 7.27 -0.29
CA ASP A 229 -15.52 6.99 -0.03
C ASP A 229 -15.98 7.21 1.42
N ASN A 230 -15.27 8.00 2.23
CA ASN A 230 -15.71 8.36 3.58
C ASN A 230 -16.66 9.57 3.53
N GLU A 231 -17.49 9.75 4.56
CA GLU A 231 -18.52 10.80 4.60
C GLU A 231 -18.49 11.60 5.91
N GLY A 232 -18.17 12.89 5.81
CA GLY A 232 -18.25 13.84 6.92
C GLY A 232 -19.56 14.64 6.89
N THR A 233 -20.44 14.49 7.87
CA THR A 233 -21.83 14.99 7.80
C THR A 233 -22.08 16.34 8.46
N ALA A 234 -21.21 16.83 9.34
CA ALA A 234 -21.39 18.17 9.89
C ALA A 234 -21.17 19.25 8.83
N THR A 235 -21.73 20.43 9.08
CA THR A 235 -21.49 21.60 8.22
C THR A 235 -20.01 21.97 8.21
N THR A 236 -19.52 22.44 7.07
CA THR A 236 -18.14 22.91 6.92
C THR A 236 -17.84 24.08 7.88
N PRO A 237 -16.68 24.09 8.58
CA PRO A 237 -15.53 23.18 8.42
C PRO A 237 -15.56 21.93 9.30
N ASP A 238 -16.54 21.78 10.19
CA ASP A 238 -16.57 20.72 11.20
C ASP A 238 -16.75 19.31 10.63
N GLY A 239 -17.34 19.21 9.43
CA GLY A 239 -17.47 17.95 8.69
C GLY A 239 -16.18 17.39 8.09
N ALA A 240 -14.99 17.86 8.50
CA ALA A 240 -13.75 17.36 7.93
C ALA A 240 -13.52 15.87 8.25
N LEU A 241 -12.95 15.09 7.33
CA LEU A 241 -12.74 13.65 7.51
C LEU A 241 -11.59 13.34 8.48
N LEU A 242 -10.53 14.13 8.40
CA LEU A 242 -9.42 14.16 9.34
C LEU A 242 -9.55 15.44 10.14
N TYR A 243 -10.15 15.33 11.32
CA TYR A 243 -10.47 16.47 12.16
C TYR A 243 -9.55 16.53 13.38
N SER A 244 -8.90 17.68 13.57
CA SER A 244 -8.14 18.01 14.78
C SER A 244 -8.83 19.14 15.54
N GLN A 245 -9.22 18.87 16.78
CA GLN A 245 -9.98 19.81 17.60
C GLN A 245 -9.14 21.03 17.97
N THR A 246 -7.93 20.82 18.50
CA THR A 246 -6.95 21.88 18.80
C THR A 246 -5.68 21.67 18.00
N GLY A 247 -4.83 22.70 17.88
CA GLY A 247 -3.48 22.58 17.32
C GLY A 247 -2.41 22.26 18.36
N PHE A 248 -1.16 22.09 17.90
CA PHE A 248 0.01 22.18 18.79
C PHE A 248 0.18 23.62 19.31
N THR A 249 0.78 23.75 20.49
CA THR A 249 1.12 25.04 21.12
C THR A 249 2.46 25.59 20.61
N ASP A 250 2.79 26.84 20.92
CA ASP A 250 4.12 27.40 20.63
C ASP A 250 5.27 26.52 21.18
N THR A 251 5.08 25.95 22.37
CA THR A 251 6.10 25.09 23.01
C THR A 251 6.21 23.69 22.39
N THR A 252 5.19 23.21 21.69
CA THR A 252 5.14 21.83 21.16
C THR A 252 5.22 21.75 19.63
N THR A 253 4.94 22.85 18.93
CA THR A 253 4.93 22.92 17.46
C THR A 253 6.30 22.60 16.88
N GLY A 254 7.39 23.14 17.45
CA GLY A 254 8.75 22.87 16.97
C GLY A 254 9.09 21.38 16.96
N THR A 255 8.80 20.68 18.07
CA THR A 255 9.00 19.22 18.14
C THR A 255 8.10 18.47 17.18
N ALA A 256 6.83 18.85 17.03
CA ALA A 256 5.92 18.21 16.08
C ALA A 256 6.40 18.32 14.63
N LEU A 257 6.88 19.52 14.23
CA LEU A 257 7.45 19.75 12.90
C LEU A 257 8.74 18.96 12.68
N ALA A 258 9.65 18.94 13.67
CA ALA A 258 10.92 18.23 13.56
C ALA A 258 10.74 16.70 13.53
N THR A 259 9.89 16.17 14.40
CA THR A 259 9.58 14.73 14.49
C THR A 259 8.58 14.26 13.45
N ARG A 260 7.92 15.22 12.77
CA ARG A 260 7.17 14.92 11.56
C ARG A 260 5.96 13.99 11.81
N ILE A 261 5.46 14.00 13.04
CA ILE A 261 4.44 13.07 13.61
C ILE A 261 3.00 13.37 13.22
N ALA A 262 2.73 14.49 12.55
CA ALA A 262 1.38 14.97 12.31
C ALA A 262 1.14 15.19 10.81
N GLY A 263 0.13 14.51 10.24
CA GLY A 263 -0.35 14.76 8.88
C GLY A 263 -0.31 13.54 7.96
N LEU A 264 0.00 13.76 6.67
CA LEU A 264 -0.20 12.79 5.59
C LEU A 264 1.03 12.69 4.70
N ARG A 265 1.36 11.47 4.27
CA ARG A 265 2.52 11.18 3.39
C ARG A 265 2.17 10.14 2.35
N ASN A 266 2.57 10.34 1.09
CA ASN A 266 2.45 9.29 0.06
C ASN A 266 1.06 8.65 0.02
N THR A 267 0.02 9.47 0.11
CA THR A 267 -1.36 8.99 0.33
C THR A 267 -2.26 9.46 -0.82
N THR A 268 -3.05 8.52 -1.35
CA THR A 268 -4.08 8.79 -2.36
C THR A 268 -5.43 9.01 -1.69
N ILE A 269 -6.12 10.09 -2.05
CA ILE A 269 -7.34 10.57 -1.38
C ILE A 269 -8.36 11.02 -2.42
N PHE A 270 -9.48 10.30 -2.54
CA PHE A 270 -10.48 10.59 -3.58
C PHE A 270 -11.88 10.10 -3.23
N HIS A 271 -12.90 10.64 -3.91
CA HIS A 271 -14.32 10.30 -3.75
C HIS A 271 -14.90 10.41 -2.34
N ASN A 272 -14.20 11.08 -1.43
CA ASN A 272 -14.76 11.34 -0.13
C ASN A 272 -15.83 12.43 -0.23
N LYS A 273 -16.88 12.25 0.56
CA LYS A 273 -18.12 13.03 0.52
C LYS A 273 -18.26 13.87 1.79
N GLY A 274 -19.07 14.91 1.71
CA GLY A 274 -19.30 15.79 2.84
C GLY A 274 -18.21 16.85 2.97
N GLY A 275 -17.79 17.20 4.19
CA GLY A 275 -16.84 18.29 4.45
C GLY A 275 -15.44 18.12 3.83
N TYR A 276 -14.49 18.93 4.31
CA TYR A 276 -13.09 18.91 3.83
C TYR A 276 -12.40 17.56 4.09
N VAL A 277 -11.40 17.19 3.29
CA VAL A 277 -10.53 16.05 3.60
C VAL A 277 -9.88 16.22 4.98
N ALA A 278 -9.33 17.40 5.27
CA ALA A 278 -8.68 17.66 6.56
C ALA A 278 -8.82 19.13 6.97
N ASN A 279 -8.90 19.39 8.27
CA ASN A 279 -8.54 20.70 8.81
C ASN A 279 -7.04 20.70 9.18
N VAL A 280 -6.27 21.59 8.56
CA VAL A 280 -4.84 21.72 8.80
C VAL A 280 -4.62 22.63 10.00
N ARG A 281 -3.99 22.10 11.04
CA ARG A 281 -3.62 22.78 12.28
C ARG A 281 -2.10 22.93 12.38
N GLU A 282 -1.68 23.73 13.35
CA GLU A 282 -0.29 23.86 13.78
C GLU A 282 0.36 22.49 13.94
N GLY A 283 1.64 22.36 13.56
CA GLY A 283 2.46 21.15 13.62
C GLY A 283 2.23 20.15 12.47
N MET A 284 1.22 20.34 11.60
CA MET A 284 0.89 19.38 10.54
C MET A 284 1.72 19.54 9.27
N ILE A 285 2.10 18.40 8.68
CA ILE A 285 2.80 18.32 7.40
C ILE A 285 2.05 17.36 6.47
N LEU A 286 1.64 17.86 5.31
CA LEU A 286 1.06 17.07 4.23
C LEU A 286 2.05 17.07 3.06
N ASN A 287 2.54 15.90 2.68
CA ASN A 287 3.62 15.80 1.68
C ASN A 287 3.42 14.63 0.72
N ASN A 288 3.68 14.85 -0.56
CA ASN A 288 3.53 13.82 -1.60
C ASN A 288 2.16 13.14 -1.54
N ILE A 289 1.06 13.92 -1.51
CA ILE A 289 -0.31 13.36 -1.53
C ILE A 289 -0.99 13.63 -2.87
N THR A 290 -1.83 12.70 -3.31
CA THR A 290 -2.73 12.91 -4.46
C THR A 290 -4.15 13.04 -3.90
N MET A 291 -4.67 14.26 -3.88
CA MET A 291 -6.00 14.60 -3.38
C MET A 291 -6.85 15.19 -4.51
N ILE A 292 -7.76 14.38 -5.03
CA ILE A 292 -8.58 14.75 -6.19
C ILE A 292 -10.01 14.22 -6.03
N LYS A 293 -10.99 14.83 -6.70
CA LYS A 293 -12.36 14.29 -6.80
C LYS A 293 -13.05 14.10 -5.43
N ASN A 294 -12.67 14.88 -4.43
CA ASN A 294 -13.37 14.94 -3.14
C ASN A 294 -14.40 16.09 -3.14
N ALA A 295 -15.37 16.05 -2.24
CA ALA A 295 -16.34 17.13 -2.07
C ALA A 295 -15.73 18.47 -1.62
N ALA A 296 -14.57 18.43 -0.96
CA ALA A 296 -13.70 19.58 -0.71
C ALA A 296 -12.29 19.09 -0.31
N GLY A 297 -11.27 19.90 -0.55
CA GLY A 297 -9.88 19.61 -0.20
C GLY A 297 -9.55 19.94 1.25
N LEU A 298 -8.78 21.00 1.50
CA LEU A 298 -8.26 21.35 2.82
C LEU A 298 -8.93 22.58 3.44
N TYR A 299 -9.18 22.53 4.74
CA TYR A 299 -9.48 23.73 5.53
C TYR A 299 -8.24 24.15 6.32
N LEU A 300 -7.60 25.25 5.92
CA LEU A 300 -6.35 25.72 6.51
C LEU A 300 -6.63 26.59 7.74
N GLN A 301 -6.10 26.18 8.89
CA GLN A 301 -6.34 26.83 10.19
C GLN A 301 -5.11 26.71 11.09
N ALA A 302 -3.94 27.07 10.56
CA ALA A 302 -2.66 26.99 11.27
C ALA A 302 -1.99 28.38 11.36
N PRO A 303 -2.17 29.14 12.46
CA PRO A 303 -1.44 30.39 12.70
C PRO A 303 0.06 30.16 12.87
N LYS A 304 0.86 31.23 12.73
CA LYS A 304 2.30 31.17 13.05
C LYS A 304 2.52 30.82 14.52
N TRP A 305 3.56 30.04 14.78
CA TRP A 305 4.02 29.73 16.13
C TRP A 305 5.21 30.62 16.52
N THR A 306 5.33 30.89 17.81
CA THR A 306 6.45 31.65 18.38
C THR A 306 7.63 30.71 18.61
N TYR A 307 8.71 30.90 17.86
CA TYR A 307 9.97 30.20 18.03
C TYR A 307 10.95 31.07 18.82
N THR A 308 11.55 30.49 19.86
CA THR A 308 12.59 31.14 20.66
C THR A 308 13.86 30.30 20.65
N SER A 309 14.98 30.92 20.27
CA SER A 309 16.30 30.28 20.24
C SER A 309 17.30 31.09 21.05
N THR A 310 18.19 30.41 21.77
CA THR A 310 19.31 31.05 22.47
C THR A 310 20.63 30.59 21.87
N THR A 311 21.33 31.49 21.18
CA THR A 311 22.64 31.22 20.58
C THR A 311 23.66 32.18 21.18
N ASN A 312 24.77 31.65 21.71
CA ASN A 312 25.83 32.46 22.36
C ASN A 312 25.33 33.40 23.48
N GLY A 313 24.26 33.02 24.20
CA GLY A 313 23.68 33.81 25.28
C GLY A 313 22.70 34.90 24.83
N GLU A 314 22.51 35.10 23.52
CA GLU A 314 21.49 35.99 22.96
C GLU A 314 20.22 35.18 22.64
N THR A 315 19.08 35.66 23.13
CA THR A 315 17.78 35.04 22.87
C THR A 315 17.03 35.79 21.79
N THR A 316 16.75 35.12 20.68
CA THR A 316 15.93 35.64 19.58
C THR A 316 14.56 34.98 19.61
N THR A 317 13.52 35.78 19.33
CA THR A 317 12.14 35.32 19.20
C THR A 317 11.60 35.74 17.83
N GLU A 318 11.09 34.78 17.07
CA GLU A 318 10.49 35.01 15.75
C GLU A 318 9.19 34.22 15.59
N LYS A 319 8.31 34.67 14.69
CA LYS A 319 7.08 33.96 14.35
C LYS A 319 7.25 33.20 13.04
N LEU A 320 7.15 31.88 13.10
CA LEU A 320 7.35 30.99 11.96
C LEU A 320 6.05 30.29 11.56
N PRO A 321 5.87 29.92 10.28
CA PRO A 321 4.78 29.06 9.84
C PRO A 321 4.75 27.74 10.62
N SER A 322 3.55 27.28 10.96
CA SER A 322 3.36 26.09 11.79
C SER A 322 2.85 24.86 11.02
N ALA A 323 2.47 25.00 9.75
CA ALA A 323 2.01 23.89 8.92
C ALA A 323 2.49 24.02 7.47
N ASN A 324 2.73 22.88 6.82
CA ASN A 324 3.28 22.83 5.47
C ASN A 324 2.55 21.81 4.60
N ILE A 325 2.20 22.21 3.38
CA ILE A 325 1.63 21.36 2.35
C ILE A 325 2.54 21.42 1.12
N SER A 326 3.11 20.29 0.72
CA SER A 326 4.16 20.26 -0.30
C SER A 326 4.15 19.03 -1.20
N ASN A 327 4.74 19.16 -2.38
CA ASN A 327 5.01 18.09 -3.34
C ASN A 327 3.77 17.27 -3.72
N SER A 328 2.59 17.89 -3.72
CA SER A 328 1.29 17.22 -3.81
C SER A 328 0.51 17.62 -5.06
N VAL A 329 -0.49 16.81 -5.39
CA VAL A 329 -1.51 17.10 -6.40
C VAL A 329 -2.83 17.37 -5.67
N LEU A 330 -3.30 18.62 -5.70
CA LEU A 330 -4.43 19.14 -4.93
C LEU A 330 -5.41 19.87 -5.86
N VAL A 331 -6.09 19.12 -6.72
CA VAL A 331 -6.92 19.68 -7.79
C VAL A 331 -8.26 18.98 -7.89
N ASP A 332 -9.25 19.65 -8.48
CA ASP A 332 -10.55 19.06 -8.80
C ASP A 332 -11.30 18.48 -7.59
N ASN A 333 -11.18 19.13 -6.43
CA ASN A 333 -11.96 18.82 -5.22
C ASN A 333 -13.21 19.73 -5.13
N ASP A 334 -14.12 19.56 -6.08
CA ASP A 334 -15.38 20.34 -6.25
C ASP A 334 -15.17 21.88 -6.21
N GLY A 335 -14.04 22.34 -6.77
CA GLY A 335 -13.68 23.76 -6.81
C GLY A 335 -13.31 24.38 -5.45
N LYS A 336 -13.09 23.56 -4.42
CA LYS A 336 -12.69 23.97 -3.07
C LYS A 336 -11.45 23.20 -2.62
N ASN A 337 -10.34 23.35 -3.34
CA ASN A 337 -9.09 22.67 -3.01
C ASN A 337 -8.55 23.17 -1.66
N CYS A 338 -8.59 24.48 -1.41
CA CYS A 338 -8.24 25.04 -0.10
C CYS A 338 -9.12 26.22 0.30
N VAL A 339 -9.55 26.21 1.56
CA VAL A 339 -10.22 27.34 2.21
C VAL A 339 -9.48 27.66 3.49
N ALA A 340 -9.16 28.92 3.73
CA ALA A 340 -8.38 29.33 4.88
C ALA A 340 -9.21 30.11 5.90
N SER A 341 -8.95 29.87 7.18
CA SER A 341 -9.42 30.72 8.27
C SER A 341 -8.70 32.08 8.25
N ALA A 342 -9.25 33.07 8.96
CA ALA A 342 -8.71 34.44 8.96
C ALA A 342 -7.26 34.56 9.48
N ASN A 343 -6.84 33.67 10.37
CA ASN A 343 -5.51 33.69 11.01
C ASN A 343 -4.57 32.59 10.46
N ASP A 344 -4.96 31.92 9.37
CA ASP A 344 -4.16 30.86 8.79
C ASP A 344 -2.90 31.41 8.10
N GLU A 345 -1.77 30.78 8.41
CA GLU A 345 -0.44 31.13 7.91
C GLU A 345 0.28 29.86 7.40
N SER A 346 -0.47 28.82 7.04
CA SER A 346 0.05 27.60 6.41
C SER A 346 0.83 27.92 5.14
N ILE A 347 1.92 27.21 4.88
CA ILE A 347 2.64 27.27 3.59
C ILE A 347 2.10 26.19 2.66
N VAL A 348 1.64 26.59 1.48
CA VAL A 348 1.33 25.69 0.36
C VAL A 348 2.33 25.95 -0.75
N GLN A 349 3.23 25.00 -1.02
CA GLN A 349 4.36 25.22 -1.94
C GLN A 349 4.69 23.98 -2.77
N SER A 350 5.25 24.15 -3.97
CA SER A 350 5.67 23.03 -4.83
C SER A 350 4.57 21.98 -5.05
N ASN A 351 3.32 22.42 -5.25
CA ASN A 351 2.18 21.54 -5.54
C ASN A 351 1.64 21.83 -6.94
N LEU A 352 0.95 20.85 -7.53
CA LEU A 352 -0.02 21.10 -8.59
C LEU A 352 -1.35 21.43 -7.91
N THR A 353 -1.87 22.63 -8.14
CA THR A 353 -3.07 23.13 -7.43
C THR A 353 -3.82 24.18 -8.26
N GLU A 354 -4.99 24.61 -7.80
CA GLU A 354 -5.69 25.79 -8.31
C GLU A 354 -5.40 27.05 -7.45
N LEU A 355 -5.87 28.22 -7.92
CA LEU A 355 -5.57 29.53 -7.32
C LEU A 355 -6.00 29.64 -5.85
N ASP A 356 -7.08 28.97 -5.45
CA ASP A 356 -7.61 28.98 -4.10
C ASP A 356 -6.64 28.40 -3.06
N CYS A 357 -5.76 27.49 -3.48
CA CYS A 357 -4.71 26.95 -2.62
C CYS A 357 -3.32 27.55 -2.87
N ASN A 358 -3.14 28.51 -3.78
CA ASN A 358 -1.84 29.14 -3.95
C ASN A 358 -1.55 30.16 -2.83
N ARG A 359 -1.08 29.67 -1.67
CA ARG A 359 -1.00 30.44 -0.43
C ARG A 359 0.38 30.36 0.20
N ASN A 360 0.95 31.53 0.53
CA ASN A 360 2.22 31.68 1.23
C ASN A 360 3.39 30.88 0.61
N ALA A 361 3.32 30.59 -0.69
CA ALA A 361 4.38 29.90 -1.42
C ALA A 361 5.59 30.83 -1.57
N PRO A 362 6.80 30.42 -1.14
CA PRO A 362 8.02 31.15 -1.44
C PRO A 362 8.27 31.23 -2.95
N THR A 363 8.92 32.31 -3.42
CA THR A 363 9.22 32.53 -4.84
C THR A 363 10.08 31.40 -5.44
N GLU A 364 10.94 30.79 -4.63
CA GLU A 364 11.83 29.70 -4.99
C GLU A 364 11.08 28.37 -5.15
N ARG A 365 9.90 28.26 -4.56
CA ARG A 365 9.08 27.03 -4.45
C ARG A 365 7.63 27.29 -4.86
N PRO A 366 7.40 27.88 -6.04
CA PRO A 366 6.05 28.25 -6.44
C PRO A 366 5.19 26.99 -6.62
N ASN A 367 3.88 27.14 -6.46
CA ASN A 367 2.95 26.13 -6.93
C ASN A 367 2.82 26.20 -8.46
N ILE A 368 2.49 25.06 -9.06
CA ILE A 368 2.06 24.94 -10.44
C ILE A 368 0.54 25.09 -10.46
N ILE A 369 0.05 26.11 -11.18
CA ILE A 369 -1.38 26.37 -11.28
C ILE A 369 -1.97 25.51 -12.40
N TRP A 370 -2.83 24.57 -12.02
CA TRP A 370 -3.59 23.73 -12.92
C TRP A 370 -4.67 24.54 -13.63
N ASP A 371 -4.77 24.36 -14.94
CA ASP A 371 -5.77 25.01 -15.78
C ASP A 371 -6.62 23.95 -16.45
N LYS A 372 -7.79 23.67 -15.85
CA LYS A 372 -8.74 22.67 -16.34
C LYS A 372 -9.40 23.03 -17.68
N SER A 373 -9.27 24.27 -18.15
CA SER A 373 -9.82 24.69 -19.44
C SER A 373 -9.01 24.17 -20.63
N LYS A 374 -7.76 23.77 -20.39
CA LYS A 374 -6.86 23.23 -21.40
C LYS A 374 -7.11 21.73 -21.61
N PRO A 375 -7.44 21.28 -22.83
CA PRO A 375 -7.68 19.87 -23.13
C PRO A 375 -6.49 18.95 -22.80
N GLU A 376 -5.26 19.46 -22.92
CA GLU A 376 -4.01 18.77 -22.56
C GLU A 376 -3.83 18.61 -21.04
N HIS A 377 -4.55 19.39 -20.24
CA HIS A 377 -4.51 19.31 -18.77
C HIS A 377 -5.67 18.50 -18.18
N LYS A 378 -6.39 17.71 -19.00
CA LYS A 378 -7.36 16.73 -18.49
C LYS A 378 -6.75 15.99 -17.30
N LEU A 379 -7.49 15.82 -16.21
CA LEU A 379 -6.92 15.22 -15.00
C LEU A 379 -6.71 13.71 -15.14
N ILE A 380 -7.75 12.99 -15.57
CA ILE A 380 -7.76 11.52 -15.64
C ILE A 380 -7.97 11.04 -17.09
N ALA A 381 -7.15 10.08 -17.50
CA ALA A 381 -7.19 9.46 -18.83
C ALA A 381 -8.13 8.24 -18.88
N GLY A 382 -9.43 8.47 -18.96
CA GLY A 382 -10.41 7.39 -19.17
C GLY A 382 -11.05 6.92 -17.89
N GLY A 383 -11.36 5.62 -17.82
CA GLY A 383 -12.04 5.00 -16.69
C GLY A 383 -13.55 5.27 -16.63
N VAL A 384 -14.22 4.61 -15.71
CA VAL A 384 -15.62 4.87 -15.32
C VAL A 384 -15.58 5.29 -13.85
N ASP A 385 -16.21 6.41 -13.53
CA ASP A 385 -16.15 7.01 -12.19
C ASP A 385 -14.70 7.12 -11.67
N ASP A 386 -13.79 7.63 -12.50
CA ASP A 386 -12.35 7.82 -12.16
C ASP A 386 -11.55 6.52 -11.85
N GLU A 387 -12.13 5.33 -12.05
CA GLU A 387 -11.50 4.03 -11.82
C GLU A 387 -11.36 3.18 -13.11
N GLY A 388 -10.40 2.25 -13.11
CA GLY A 388 -10.28 1.21 -14.13
C GLY A 388 -9.12 1.40 -15.12
N THR A 389 -9.40 1.18 -16.40
CA THR A 389 -8.35 1.11 -17.44
C THR A 389 -7.97 2.49 -17.95
N CYS A 390 -6.68 2.71 -18.10
CA CYS A 390 -6.12 3.95 -18.63
C CYS A 390 -6.27 4.00 -20.15
N ASP A 391 -6.83 5.09 -20.68
CA ASP A 391 -6.87 5.34 -22.12
C ASP A 391 -5.44 5.49 -22.65
N ALA A 392 -5.08 4.65 -23.62
CA ALA A 392 -3.73 4.63 -24.16
C ALA A 392 -3.33 5.97 -24.83
N PRO A 393 -2.02 6.28 -24.89
CA PRO A 393 -1.53 7.38 -25.71
C PRO A 393 -2.10 7.30 -27.14
N PRO A 394 -2.49 8.42 -27.77
CA PRO A 394 -2.20 9.80 -27.40
C PRO A 394 -3.28 10.45 -26.51
N ALA A 395 -4.17 9.69 -25.86
CA ALA A 395 -5.20 10.26 -25.00
C ALA A 395 -4.60 11.14 -23.89
N ASN A 396 -5.18 12.34 -23.70
CA ASN A 396 -4.76 13.25 -22.65
C ASN A 396 -5.21 12.77 -21.26
N GLY A 397 -4.48 13.18 -20.23
CA GLY A 397 -4.77 12.91 -18.83
C GLY A 397 -3.48 12.91 -18.02
N LEU A 398 -3.37 13.79 -17.01
CA LEU A 398 -2.19 13.85 -16.14
C LEU A 398 -1.97 12.55 -15.36
N LEU A 399 -3.07 11.86 -15.04
CA LEU A 399 -3.10 10.61 -14.29
C LEU A 399 -3.87 9.54 -15.07
N CYS A 400 -3.47 8.28 -14.93
CA CYS A 400 -4.35 7.15 -15.22
C CYS A 400 -5.46 7.06 -14.15
N PRO A 401 -6.63 6.50 -14.47
CA PRO A 401 -7.68 6.19 -13.49
C PRO A 401 -7.13 5.36 -12.33
N TYR A 402 -7.80 5.45 -11.18
CA TYR A 402 -7.44 4.64 -10.02
C TYR A 402 -7.58 3.16 -10.37
N TYR A 403 -6.53 2.39 -10.11
CA TYR A 403 -6.57 0.95 -10.30
C TYR A 403 -5.79 0.26 -9.19
N THR A 404 -6.22 -0.93 -8.82
CA THR A 404 -5.51 -1.79 -7.88
C THR A 404 -4.82 -2.90 -8.65
N PRO A 405 -3.47 -2.95 -8.67
CA PRO A 405 -2.76 -4.05 -9.31
C PRO A 405 -3.17 -5.40 -8.73
N LYS A 406 -3.07 -6.44 -9.55
CA LYS A 406 -3.20 -7.81 -9.08
C LYS A 406 -2.16 -8.07 -7.98
N ASP A 407 -2.57 -8.79 -6.94
CA ASP A 407 -1.71 -9.14 -5.81
C ASP A 407 -1.19 -7.94 -4.97
N GLN A 408 -1.82 -6.77 -5.08
CA GLN A 408 -1.57 -5.64 -4.19
C GLN A 408 -2.85 -5.21 -3.46
N MET A 409 -2.69 -4.81 -2.20
CA MET A 409 -3.79 -4.29 -1.40
C MET A 409 -4.21 -2.89 -1.86
N LEU A 410 -3.24 -2.02 -2.15
CA LEU A 410 -3.49 -0.61 -2.44
C LEU A 410 -3.48 -0.34 -3.94
N GLY A 411 -4.52 0.32 -4.44
CA GLY A 411 -4.49 0.95 -5.75
C GLY A 411 -3.95 2.38 -5.73
N TYR A 412 -3.74 2.93 -6.91
CA TYR A 412 -3.18 4.27 -7.08
C TYR A 412 -3.55 4.91 -8.43
N PHE A 413 -3.41 6.24 -8.50
CA PHE A 413 -3.42 6.99 -9.76
C PHE A 413 -1.98 7.06 -10.31
N LYS A 414 -1.74 6.45 -11.48
CA LYS A 414 -0.40 6.46 -12.10
C LYS A 414 -0.13 7.79 -12.81
N PRO A 415 0.97 8.51 -12.53
CA PRO A 415 1.38 9.67 -13.32
C PRO A 415 1.60 9.32 -14.79
N ARG A 416 1.35 10.29 -15.68
CA ARG A 416 1.50 10.10 -17.13
C ARG A 416 2.40 11.14 -17.77
N LEU A 417 3.06 10.74 -18.86
CA LEU A 417 3.81 11.62 -19.75
C LEU A 417 3.07 11.72 -21.07
N LEU A 418 2.45 12.88 -21.31
CA LEU A 418 1.56 13.11 -22.46
C LEU A 418 2.33 13.19 -23.77
N MET A 419 1.71 12.77 -24.88
CA MET A 419 2.32 12.85 -26.22
C MET A 419 2.50 14.28 -26.74
N SER A 420 1.82 15.26 -26.14
CA SER A 420 2.00 16.69 -26.43
C SER A 420 3.33 17.24 -25.89
N TYR A 421 3.94 16.58 -24.90
CA TYR A 421 5.19 17.04 -24.29
C TYR A 421 6.37 16.81 -25.23
N ILE A 422 7.20 17.83 -25.41
CA ILE A 422 8.41 17.77 -26.24
C ILE A 422 9.61 17.38 -25.38
N ARG A 423 9.63 17.84 -24.12
CA ARG A 423 10.66 17.54 -23.11
C ARG A 423 10.03 17.12 -21.80
N LEU A 424 10.77 16.41 -20.95
CA LEU A 424 10.28 15.99 -19.62
C LEU A 424 9.82 17.18 -18.76
N SER A 425 10.52 18.32 -18.90
CA SER A 425 10.20 19.58 -18.21
C SER A 425 8.80 20.13 -18.52
N ASP A 426 8.16 19.69 -19.61
CA ASP A 426 6.82 20.13 -20.00
C ASP A 426 5.73 19.48 -19.14
N SER A 427 6.04 18.39 -18.43
CA SER A 427 5.12 17.75 -17.49
C SER A 427 4.71 18.70 -16.37
N LEU A 428 3.45 18.64 -15.92
CA LEU A 428 3.00 19.40 -14.76
C LEU A 428 3.29 18.71 -13.42
N ILE A 429 3.55 17.40 -13.43
CA ILE A 429 3.67 16.61 -12.19
C ILE A 429 4.96 15.80 -12.10
N VAL A 430 5.56 15.43 -13.23
CA VAL A 430 6.78 14.59 -13.23
C VAL A 430 8.02 15.47 -13.09
N ASN A 431 8.91 15.12 -12.16
CA ASN A 431 10.10 15.88 -11.77
C ASN A 431 9.79 17.36 -11.46
N LYS A 432 8.80 17.59 -10.60
CA LYS A 432 8.34 18.93 -10.20
C LYS A 432 8.32 19.18 -8.70
N GLY A 433 8.24 18.12 -7.89
CA GLY A 433 8.40 18.22 -6.44
C GLY A 433 9.83 18.58 -6.11
N ARG A 434 10.05 19.46 -5.14
CA ARG A 434 11.40 19.92 -4.80
C ARG A 434 11.99 19.03 -3.72
N ILE A 435 13.21 18.54 -3.95
CA ILE A 435 13.95 17.82 -2.91
C ILE A 435 14.48 18.82 -1.87
N TYR A 436 14.89 20.02 -2.31
CA TYR A 436 15.46 21.05 -1.46
C TYR A 436 14.90 22.43 -1.76
N SER A 437 14.80 23.24 -0.71
CA SER A 437 13.90 24.37 -0.68
C SER A 437 14.70 25.70 -0.67
N ASP A 438 16.01 25.65 -0.47
CA ASP A 438 16.95 26.78 -0.51
C ASP A 438 18.22 26.47 -1.34
N GLY A 439 18.29 25.32 -2.02
CA GLY A 439 19.52 24.84 -2.66
C GLY A 439 20.50 24.15 -1.71
N SER A 440 20.11 23.87 -0.45
CA SER A 440 20.86 23.07 0.52
C SER A 440 19.97 21.99 1.18
N SER A 441 20.58 21.06 1.93
CA SER A 441 19.92 19.89 2.52
C SER A 441 19.01 20.16 3.73
N ILE A 442 18.52 21.40 3.95
CA ILE A 442 17.80 21.80 5.17
C ILE A 442 16.46 22.49 4.84
N GLY A 443 15.59 21.78 4.12
CA GLY A 443 14.17 22.13 4.00
C GLY A 443 13.28 21.12 4.72
N LEU A 444 12.30 21.57 5.52
CA LEU A 444 11.36 20.66 6.23
C LEU A 444 10.39 19.88 5.31
N ALA A 445 10.33 20.24 4.02
CA ALA A 445 9.41 19.69 3.03
C ALA A 445 10.15 19.19 1.78
N SER A 446 11.14 18.32 1.99
CA SER A 446 11.73 17.52 0.93
C SER A 446 10.73 16.45 0.45
N CYS A 447 10.94 15.88 -0.73
CA CYS A 447 10.21 14.69 -1.14
C CYS A 447 10.40 13.54 -0.13
N GLU A 448 9.35 12.74 0.08
CA GLU A 448 9.47 11.50 0.85
C GLU A 448 10.42 10.52 0.14
N ALA A 449 11.17 9.70 0.90
CA ALA A 449 12.18 8.80 0.34
C ALA A 449 11.60 7.66 -0.54
N SER A 450 10.33 7.33 -0.34
CA SER A 450 9.60 6.34 -1.14
C SER A 450 8.24 6.90 -1.54
N ASP A 451 7.59 6.28 -2.52
CA ASP A 451 6.21 6.56 -2.92
C ASP A 451 5.19 5.71 -2.14
N GLN A 452 3.90 5.82 -2.48
CA GLN A 452 2.82 5.05 -1.82
C GLN A 452 3.02 3.53 -1.94
N ARG A 453 3.68 3.06 -2.99
CA ARG A 453 3.93 1.63 -3.24
C ARG A 453 5.15 1.12 -2.49
N GLY A 454 5.82 2.00 -1.72
CA GLY A 454 7.09 1.71 -1.08
C GLY A 454 8.28 1.70 -2.04
N LYS A 455 8.09 2.13 -3.31
CA LYS A 455 9.20 2.24 -4.27
C LYS A 455 10.03 3.48 -3.93
N THR A 456 11.35 3.32 -3.92
CA THR A 456 12.28 4.43 -3.68
C THR A 456 12.07 5.52 -4.72
N ARG A 457 11.96 6.77 -4.28
CA ARG A 457 11.99 7.93 -5.19
C ARG A 457 13.41 8.14 -5.65
N SER A 458 13.57 8.41 -6.94
CA SER A 458 14.86 8.30 -7.62
C SER A 458 15.97 9.09 -6.93
N GLY A 459 15.69 10.24 -6.31
CA GLY A 459 16.61 10.95 -5.39
C GLY A 459 17.95 11.40 -6.00
N TYR A 460 18.23 11.01 -7.24
CA TYR A 460 19.45 11.28 -8.01
C TYR A 460 19.36 12.58 -8.81
N ASP A 461 18.15 13.09 -9.05
CA ASP A 461 17.88 14.37 -9.68
C ASP A 461 17.08 15.22 -8.68
N GLU A 462 17.43 16.49 -8.50
CA GLU A 462 16.95 17.44 -7.46
C GLU A 462 15.42 17.57 -7.26
N LEU A 463 14.61 16.84 -8.03
CA LEU A 463 13.15 16.89 -8.06
C LEU A 463 12.52 15.48 -8.06
N CYS A 464 11.43 15.29 -7.31
CA CYS A 464 10.58 14.09 -7.40
C CYS A 464 9.28 14.38 -8.15
N ASP A 465 8.44 13.35 -8.33
CA ASP A 465 7.09 13.55 -8.85
C ASP A 465 6.14 14.11 -7.79
N LEU A 466 5.27 15.02 -8.23
CA LEU A 466 4.17 15.53 -7.41
C LEU A 466 3.12 14.44 -7.20
N GLY A 467 2.63 14.37 -5.97
CA GLY A 467 1.61 13.41 -5.57
C GLY A 467 2.19 12.14 -4.95
N ALA A 468 1.30 11.16 -4.75
CA ALA A 468 1.57 9.96 -3.97
C ALA A 468 2.48 8.93 -4.68
N ILE A 469 2.63 9.03 -5.99
CA ILE A 469 3.33 8.04 -6.82
C ILE A 469 4.51 8.69 -7.52
N GLU A 470 5.63 7.97 -7.54
CA GLU A 470 6.79 8.28 -8.38
C GLU A 470 6.70 7.46 -9.66
N LEU A 471 6.88 8.07 -10.83
CA LEU A 471 6.96 7.35 -12.09
C LEU A 471 8.28 6.56 -12.14
N VAL A 472 8.20 5.22 -12.06
CA VAL A 472 9.40 4.39 -12.02
C VAL A 472 9.75 3.84 -13.40
N ILE A 473 11.01 4.05 -13.78
CA ILE A 473 11.62 3.54 -15.01
C ILE A 473 12.81 2.66 -14.58
N ASN A 474 12.65 1.34 -14.59
CA ASN A 474 13.76 0.40 -14.37
C ASN A 474 14.17 -0.20 -15.71
N ARG A 475 15.41 0.09 -16.13
CA ARG A 475 16.02 -0.49 -17.34
C ARG A 475 17.07 -1.55 -17.03
N SER A 476 17.42 -1.71 -15.76
CA SER A 476 18.51 -2.57 -15.31
C SER A 476 18.07 -4.03 -15.13
N GLU A 477 16.77 -4.25 -14.88
CA GLU A 477 16.20 -5.57 -14.62
C GLU A 477 14.95 -5.79 -15.47
N ILE A 478 15.15 -6.12 -16.76
CA ILE A 478 14.06 -6.46 -17.67
C ILE A 478 13.92 -7.99 -17.71
N PRO A 479 12.75 -8.55 -17.34
CA PRO A 479 12.55 -10.00 -17.35
C PRO A 479 12.59 -10.55 -18.78
N VAL A 480 13.00 -11.82 -18.91
CA VAL A 480 12.88 -12.54 -20.18
C VAL A 480 11.40 -12.84 -20.42
N ALA A 481 10.89 -12.39 -21.57
CA ALA A 481 9.54 -12.66 -22.02
C ALA A 481 9.46 -13.92 -22.88
N GLY A 482 8.25 -14.43 -23.11
CA GLY A 482 7.99 -15.56 -24.00
C GLY A 482 7.24 -16.69 -23.33
N GLN A 483 7.18 -17.83 -24.01
CA GLN A 483 6.36 -18.97 -23.60
C GLN A 483 6.87 -20.26 -24.26
N ASP A 484 6.71 -21.38 -23.55
CA ASP A 484 6.84 -22.72 -24.11
C ASP A 484 5.51 -23.14 -24.76
N ILE A 485 5.58 -23.69 -25.97
CA ILE A 485 4.43 -24.08 -26.79
C ILE A 485 4.66 -25.44 -27.47
N LEU A 486 3.57 -26.10 -27.85
CA LEU A 486 3.62 -27.31 -28.66
C LEU A 486 3.51 -27.01 -30.16
N TYR A 487 3.72 -28.04 -30.98
CA TYR A 487 3.51 -27.95 -32.44
C TYR A 487 2.09 -27.50 -32.79
N GLY A 488 1.99 -26.53 -33.69
CA GLY A 488 0.73 -25.93 -34.12
C GLY A 488 0.14 -24.90 -33.15
N GLU A 489 0.72 -24.69 -31.96
CA GLU A 489 0.26 -23.68 -31.01
C GLU A 489 0.83 -22.28 -31.31
N THR A 490 0.17 -21.27 -30.73
CA THR A 490 0.63 -19.87 -30.75
C THR A 490 1.02 -19.48 -29.32
N ALA A 491 2.14 -18.78 -29.18
CA ALA A 491 2.54 -18.24 -27.88
C ALA A 491 1.79 -16.93 -27.62
N LYS A 492 1.29 -16.77 -26.39
CA LYS A 492 0.55 -15.60 -25.92
C LYS A 492 1.08 -15.18 -24.55
N PHE A 493 1.75 -14.05 -24.49
CA PHE A 493 2.36 -13.52 -23.27
C PHE A 493 2.20 -12.00 -23.22
N ASN A 494 2.38 -11.40 -22.05
CA ASN A 494 2.28 -9.95 -21.86
C ASN A 494 3.65 -9.38 -21.45
N ILE A 495 4.01 -8.22 -21.98
CA ILE A 495 5.28 -7.54 -21.73
C ILE A 495 5.14 -6.22 -20.95
N ALA A 496 3.97 -5.92 -20.40
CA ALA A 496 3.71 -4.67 -19.67
C ALA A 496 4.64 -4.49 -18.46
N ASP A 497 4.93 -5.58 -17.75
CA ASP A 497 5.85 -5.56 -16.61
C ASP A 497 7.27 -5.15 -17.02
N SER A 498 7.67 -5.37 -18.28
CA SER A 498 9.00 -5.03 -18.79
C SER A 498 9.23 -3.53 -18.97
N PHE A 499 8.18 -2.71 -18.96
CA PHE A 499 8.30 -1.25 -19.08
C PHE A 499 7.65 -0.47 -17.93
N LEU A 500 7.29 -1.17 -16.85
CA LEU A 500 6.83 -0.64 -15.56
C LEU A 500 5.74 0.44 -15.72
N ASP A 501 6.00 1.68 -15.29
CA ASP A 501 5.00 2.74 -15.31
C ASP A 501 4.86 3.41 -16.70
N GLY A 502 5.74 3.08 -17.66
CA GLY A 502 5.66 3.57 -19.03
C GLY A 502 4.40 3.09 -19.77
N GLU A 503 4.07 3.78 -20.86
CA GLU A 503 2.97 3.39 -21.75
C GLU A 503 3.51 3.23 -23.17
N LEU A 504 3.03 2.21 -23.90
CA LEU A 504 3.40 2.03 -25.30
C LEU A 504 2.92 3.22 -26.13
N LEU A 505 3.73 3.63 -27.11
CA LEU A 505 3.31 4.64 -28.09
C LEU A 505 2.35 4.04 -29.11
N ASP A 506 1.39 4.81 -29.59
CA ASP A 506 0.53 4.39 -30.70
C ASP A 506 1.26 4.48 -32.05
N ILE A 507 0.66 3.87 -33.07
CA ILE A 507 1.22 3.76 -34.42
C ILE A 507 1.55 5.14 -35.02
N ALA A 508 0.66 6.12 -34.89
CA ALA A 508 0.85 7.45 -35.47
C ALA A 508 1.99 8.21 -34.77
N SER A 509 2.10 8.09 -33.44
CA SER A 509 3.22 8.67 -32.69
C SER A 509 4.56 8.05 -33.08
N CYS A 510 4.60 6.75 -33.37
CA CYS A 510 5.82 6.09 -33.85
C CYS A 510 6.27 6.63 -35.20
N GLU A 511 5.34 6.82 -36.15
CA GLU A 511 5.66 7.44 -37.44
C GLU A 511 6.17 8.88 -37.28
N LYS A 512 5.62 9.62 -36.32
CA LYS A 512 6.06 11.00 -36.03
C LYS A 512 7.50 11.06 -35.50
N ILE A 513 7.89 10.11 -34.65
CA ILE A 513 9.20 10.11 -33.99
C ILE A 513 10.28 9.50 -34.89
N LEU A 514 10.00 8.35 -35.52
CA LEU A 514 10.99 7.57 -36.27
C LEU A 514 10.85 7.68 -37.79
N GLY A 515 9.80 8.33 -38.28
CA GLY A 515 9.42 8.28 -39.69
C GLY A 515 8.76 6.96 -40.07
N LYS A 516 8.57 6.74 -41.38
CA LYS A 516 8.04 5.48 -41.91
C LYS A 516 9.10 4.38 -41.81
N ARG A 517 8.66 3.14 -41.58
CA ARG A 517 9.56 1.98 -41.58
C ARG A 517 10.20 1.79 -42.95
N SER A 518 11.47 1.37 -42.94
CA SER A 518 12.24 1.06 -44.15
C SER A 518 11.72 -0.16 -44.91
N ASP A 519 11.00 -1.06 -44.24
CA ASP A 519 10.38 -2.26 -44.83
C ASP A 519 8.98 -2.01 -45.42
N GLY A 520 8.49 -0.78 -45.37
CA GLY A 520 7.19 -0.38 -45.91
C GLY A 520 5.98 -0.85 -45.09
N GLN A 521 6.18 -1.53 -43.95
CA GLN A 521 5.09 -1.91 -43.04
C GLN A 521 4.68 -0.73 -42.14
N SER A 522 3.48 -0.81 -41.55
CA SER A 522 3.09 0.09 -40.47
C SER A 522 3.82 -0.25 -39.17
N TRP A 523 4.07 0.75 -38.33
CA TRP A 523 4.50 0.49 -36.96
C TRP A 523 3.43 -0.29 -36.20
N GLN A 524 3.86 -1.07 -35.22
CA GLN A 524 3.00 -1.61 -34.16
C GLN A 524 3.17 -0.74 -32.89
N PRO A 525 2.26 -0.84 -31.90
CA PRO A 525 2.42 -0.18 -30.61
C PRO A 525 3.82 -0.31 -30.03
N GLY A 526 4.28 0.73 -29.36
CA GLY A 526 5.63 0.82 -28.81
C GLY A 526 6.73 0.94 -29.87
N CYS A 527 6.40 1.28 -31.11
CA CYS A 527 7.36 1.40 -32.21
C CYS A 527 8.20 0.14 -32.38
N LEU A 528 7.51 -1.00 -32.29
CA LEU A 528 8.11 -2.32 -32.19
C LEU A 528 9.15 -2.59 -33.28
N GLU A 529 10.37 -2.87 -32.84
CA GLU A 529 11.46 -3.40 -33.64
C GLU A 529 11.88 -4.77 -33.10
N ILE A 530 12.01 -5.76 -33.98
CA ILE A 530 12.46 -7.11 -33.62
C ILE A 530 13.94 -7.23 -33.99
N GLN A 531 14.79 -7.32 -32.99
CA GLN A 531 16.22 -7.55 -33.19
C GLN A 531 16.53 -9.04 -33.02
N GLN A 532 16.85 -9.71 -34.13
CA GLN A 532 17.30 -11.10 -34.10
C GLN A 532 18.68 -11.19 -33.43
N THR A 533 18.89 -12.23 -32.60
CA THR A 533 20.14 -12.39 -31.86
C THR A 533 21.07 -13.38 -32.55
N GLN A 534 20.68 -14.65 -32.62
CA GLN A 534 21.51 -15.75 -33.13
C GLN A 534 20.91 -16.45 -34.35
N THR A 535 19.61 -16.32 -34.58
CA THR A 535 18.88 -17.07 -35.62
C THR A 535 18.04 -16.16 -36.50
N VAL A 536 17.68 -16.65 -37.69
CA VAL A 536 16.60 -16.07 -38.50
C VAL A 536 15.27 -16.30 -37.77
N SER A 537 14.35 -15.35 -37.85
CA SER A 537 13.03 -15.44 -37.21
C SER A 537 12.31 -16.74 -37.57
N LYS A 538 11.84 -17.47 -36.56
CA LYS A 538 11.08 -18.73 -36.76
C LYS A 538 9.57 -18.53 -36.73
N GLY A 539 9.11 -17.28 -36.62
CA GLY A 539 7.69 -16.92 -36.60
C GLY A 539 7.44 -15.46 -36.94
N LYS A 540 6.20 -15.05 -36.72
CA LYS A 540 5.72 -13.65 -36.81
C LYS A 540 5.04 -13.29 -35.51
N LEU A 541 5.10 -12.00 -35.15
CA LEU A 541 4.44 -11.53 -33.94
C LEU A 541 3.65 -10.24 -34.14
N THR A 542 2.62 -10.10 -33.31
CA THR A 542 1.83 -8.88 -33.16
C THR A 542 1.82 -8.44 -31.70
N LEU A 543 1.90 -7.14 -31.48
CA LEU A 543 1.83 -6.48 -30.18
C LEU A 543 0.61 -5.55 -30.18
N ASP A 544 -0.21 -5.62 -29.13
CA ASP A 544 -1.28 -4.66 -28.88
C ASP A 544 -0.86 -3.54 -27.92
N GLN A 545 -1.81 -2.63 -27.64
CA GLN A 545 -1.56 -1.42 -26.87
C GLN A 545 -1.42 -1.71 -25.36
N GLU A 546 -1.99 -2.83 -24.91
CA GLU A 546 -1.96 -3.35 -23.55
C GLU A 546 -0.70 -4.20 -23.26
N GLY A 547 0.17 -4.38 -24.26
CA GLY A 547 1.40 -5.14 -24.12
C GLY A 547 1.24 -6.65 -24.34
N ASN A 548 0.10 -7.13 -24.84
CA ASN A 548 -0.05 -8.54 -25.20
C ASN A 548 0.64 -8.82 -26.52
N VAL A 549 1.45 -9.88 -26.52
CA VAL A 549 2.18 -10.38 -27.68
C VAL A 549 1.57 -11.71 -28.09
N ILE A 550 1.26 -11.82 -29.39
CA ILE A 550 0.90 -13.09 -30.02
C ILE A 550 2.02 -13.45 -30.99
N TYR A 551 2.68 -14.58 -30.77
CA TYR A 551 3.70 -15.13 -31.66
C TYR A 551 3.17 -16.39 -32.36
N THR A 552 3.23 -16.38 -33.69
CA THR A 552 2.81 -17.48 -34.56
C THR A 552 4.04 -18.10 -35.24
N PRO A 553 4.41 -19.35 -34.91
CA PRO A 553 5.47 -20.08 -35.60
C PRO A 553 5.20 -20.20 -37.11
N ASN A 554 6.26 -20.08 -37.93
CA ASN A 554 6.15 -20.26 -39.39
C ASN A 554 6.02 -21.75 -39.78
N SER A 555 6.45 -22.66 -38.92
CA SER A 555 6.40 -24.12 -39.10
C SER A 555 6.55 -24.82 -37.74
N ASN A 556 6.47 -26.16 -37.71
CA ASN A 556 6.77 -26.96 -36.53
C ASN A 556 8.28 -27.24 -36.43
N TRP A 557 8.98 -26.44 -35.64
CA TRP A 557 10.41 -26.62 -35.34
C TRP A 557 10.58 -27.11 -33.90
N HIS A 558 11.67 -27.81 -33.62
CA HIS A 558 12.05 -28.19 -32.26
C HIS A 558 13.18 -27.28 -31.75
N GLY A 559 13.07 -26.80 -30.52
CA GLY A 559 14.11 -26.02 -29.85
C GLY A 559 13.60 -24.65 -29.41
N ALA A 560 14.42 -23.60 -29.55
CA ALA A 560 14.06 -22.23 -29.16
C ALA A 560 14.22 -21.22 -30.31
N ASP A 561 13.38 -20.18 -30.32
CA ASP A 561 13.57 -18.93 -31.06
C ASP A 561 13.92 -17.81 -30.06
N LYS A 562 15.06 -17.12 -30.28
CA LYS A 562 15.61 -16.13 -29.36
C LYS A 562 15.84 -14.80 -30.06
N PHE A 563 15.14 -13.77 -29.62
CA PHE A 563 15.22 -12.43 -30.20
C PHE A 563 14.97 -11.39 -29.11
N ASN A 564 15.25 -10.13 -29.41
CA ASN A 564 14.92 -9.00 -28.55
C ASN A 564 13.75 -8.23 -29.14
N LEU A 565 12.76 -7.93 -28.31
CA LEU A 565 11.76 -6.92 -28.61
C LEU A 565 12.31 -5.56 -28.17
N ARG A 566 12.44 -4.64 -29.11
CA ARG A 566 12.84 -3.25 -28.84
C ARG A 566 11.61 -2.37 -28.96
N ILE A 567 11.24 -1.71 -27.86
CA ILE A 567 10.07 -0.84 -27.79
C ILE A 567 10.41 0.54 -27.23
N ILE A 568 9.63 1.55 -27.62
CA ILE A 568 9.66 2.91 -27.11
C ILE A 568 8.38 3.14 -26.30
N THR A 569 8.52 3.80 -25.16
CA THR A 569 7.39 4.19 -24.31
C THR A 569 7.33 5.70 -24.12
N THR A 570 6.24 6.16 -23.50
CA THR A 570 6.10 7.54 -23.04
C THR A 570 7.24 8.01 -22.13
N THR A 571 7.90 7.09 -21.42
CA THR A 571 9.02 7.40 -20.51
C THR A 571 10.38 7.38 -21.21
N THR A 572 10.57 6.63 -22.29
CA THR A 572 11.87 6.52 -22.96
C THR A 572 12.05 7.47 -24.15
N ARG A 573 10.95 7.97 -24.71
CA ARG A 573 10.95 8.82 -25.92
C ARG A 573 11.64 10.18 -25.78
N PHE A 574 12.02 10.60 -24.58
CA PHE A 574 12.73 11.87 -24.34
C PHE A 574 14.25 11.75 -24.38
N ASN A 575 14.78 10.53 -24.51
CA ASN A 575 16.21 10.28 -24.54
C ASN A 575 16.87 10.66 -25.88
N ASP A 576 18.17 10.47 -26.01
CA ASP A 576 18.80 10.46 -27.33
C ASP A 576 18.34 9.24 -28.14
N VAL A 577 18.35 9.35 -29.48
CA VAL A 577 17.87 8.33 -30.41
C VAL A 577 18.53 6.96 -30.18
N SER A 578 19.78 6.94 -29.73
CA SER A 578 20.52 5.72 -29.40
C SER A 578 19.97 4.98 -28.17
N ASN A 579 19.19 5.65 -27.30
CA ASN A 579 18.70 5.18 -26.01
C ASN A 579 17.16 5.21 -25.88
N TYR A 580 16.42 5.31 -27.00
CA TYR A 580 14.95 5.27 -27.01
C TYR A 580 14.36 3.93 -26.63
N TYR A 581 15.07 2.83 -26.91
CA TYR A 581 14.51 1.50 -26.81
C TYR A 581 14.72 0.87 -25.44
N ILE A 582 13.65 0.31 -24.88
CA ILE A 582 13.70 -0.77 -23.89
C ILE A 582 13.91 -2.07 -24.66
N THR A 583 14.91 -2.84 -24.27
CA THR A 583 15.26 -4.11 -24.94
C THR A 583 14.81 -5.27 -24.07
N ILE A 584 13.81 -6.01 -24.54
CA ILE A 584 13.18 -7.13 -23.81
C ILE A 584 13.67 -8.44 -24.43
N PRO A 585 14.54 -9.21 -23.74
CA PRO A 585 14.94 -10.52 -24.21
C PRO A 585 13.73 -11.44 -24.28
N THR A 586 13.53 -12.12 -25.40
CA THR A 586 12.37 -13.00 -25.63
C THR A 586 12.81 -14.38 -26.07
N THR A 587 12.24 -15.41 -25.46
CA THR A 587 12.48 -16.81 -25.81
C THR A 587 11.17 -17.56 -26.01
N ILE A 588 10.95 -18.11 -27.20
CA ILE A 588 9.86 -19.04 -27.47
C ILE A 588 10.46 -20.43 -27.60
N VAL A 589 9.99 -21.40 -26.83
CA VAL A 589 10.39 -22.80 -26.96
C VAL A 589 9.25 -23.55 -27.63
N GLN A 590 9.56 -24.32 -28.68
CA GLN A 590 8.56 -25.16 -29.34
C GLN A 590 8.99 -26.63 -29.30
N ASP A 591 8.08 -27.46 -28.80
CA ASP A 591 8.29 -28.89 -28.63
C ASP A 591 7.22 -29.74 -29.34
N PRO A 592 7.58 -30.96 -29.79
CA PRO A 592 6.58 -31.91 -30.25
C PRO A 592 5.60 -32.26 -29.11
N PRO A 593 4.34 -32.59 -29.41
CA PRO A 593 3.41 -33.08 -28.41
C PRO A 593 4.01 -34.26 -27.65
N ASN A 594 3.94 -34.23 -26.31
CA ASN A 594 4.43 -35.31 -25.48
C ASN A 594 3.49 -36.52 -25.58
N ASN A 595 3.64 -37.30 -26.66
CA ASN A 595 2.88 -38.51 -26.94
C ASN A 595 3.60 -39.79 -26.49
N PHE A 596 4.57 -39.66 -25.57
CA PHE A 596 5.19 -40.83 -24.97
C PHE A 596 4.14 -41.58 -24.16
N GLU A 597 3.60 -42.65 -24.72
CA GLU A 597 2.91 -43.65 -23.93
C GLU A 597 3.87 -44.13 -22.86
N SER A 598 3.50 -43.99 -21.59
CA SER A 598 4.17 -44.72 -20.52
C SER A 598 3.95 -46.19 -20.83
N LYS A 599 4.92 -46.80 -21.53
CA LYS A 599 5.07 -48.24 -21.51
C LYS A 599 5.51 -48.53 -20.09
N THR A 600 4.54 -48.74 -19.19
CA THR A 600 4.77 -49.58 -18.03
C THR A 600 5.39 -50.85 -18.61
N VAL A 601 6.70 -50.98 -18.47
CA VAL A 601 7.38 -52.23 -18.76
C VAL A 601 6.73 -53.18 -17.79
N ASN A 602 5.81 -53.99 -18.29
CA ASN A 602 5.22 -55.05 -17.51
C ASN A 602 6.40 -55.99 -17.27
N VAL A 603 7.05 -55.84 -16.11
CA VAL A 603 8.03 -56.80 -15.62
C VAL A 603 7.26 -58.06 -15.25
N GLY A 604 6.71 -58.72 -16.28
CA GLY A 604 6.37 -60.13 -16.30
C GLY A 604 7.69 -60.90 -16.27
N GLY A 605 8.36 -60.82 -15.12
CA GLY A 605 9.71 -61.30 -14.91
C GLY A 605 9.85 -61.74 -13.46
N GLY A 606 9.19 -62.85 -13.13
CA GLY A 606 9.60 -63.76 -12.07
C GLY A 606 9.56 -63.22 -10.65
N SER A 607 8.46 -63.49 -9.95
CA SER A 607 8.48 -63.78 -8.52
C SER A 607 9.33 -65.05 -8.26
N PHE A 608 10.65 -64.93 -8.41
CA PHE A 608 11.64 -65.90 -7.91
C PHE A 608 12.42 -65.33 -6.71
N GLY A 609 12.16 -64.08 -6.32
CA GLY A 609 12.76 -63.46 -5.12
C GLY A 609 12.15 -63.94 -3.80
N PHE A 610 10.86 -64.25 -3.75
CA PHE A 610 10.20 -64.66 -2.51
C PHE A 610 10.58 -66.07 -2.03
N PRO A 611 10.71 -67.10 -2.91
CA PRO A 611 11.21 -68.42 -2.51
C PRO A 611 12.68 -68.37 -2.06
N ALA A 612 13.52 -67.53 -2.71
CA ALA A 612 14.93 -67.36 -2.35
C ALA A 612 15.09 -66.71 -0.97
N ILE A 613 14.22 -65.75 -0.62
CA ILE A 613 14.20 -65.11 0.70
C ILE A 613 13.74 -66.11 1.78
N LEU A 614 12.74 -66.95 1.52
CA LEU A 614 12.29 -68.00 2.44
C LEU A 614 13.36 -69.10 2.63
N MET A 615 14.12 -69.44 1.58
CA MET A 615 15.25 -70.37 1.67
C MET A 615 16.39 -69.78 2.52
N LEU A 616 16.63 -68.47 2.43
CA LEU A 616 17.60 -67.75 3.27
C LEU A 616 17.19 -67.74 4.75
N PHE A 617 15.90 -67.56 5.06
CA PHE A 617 15.39 -67.63 6.43
C PHE A 617 15.40 -69.07 6.99
N GLY A 618 15.14 -70.09 6.14
CA GLY A 618 15.29 -71.50 6.53
C GLY A 618 16.73 -71.88 6.89
N LEU A 619 17.72 -71.34 6.17
CA LEU A 619 19.15 -71.54 6.46
C LEU A 619 19.62 -70.80 7.72
N ILE A 620 19.01 -69.66 8.06
CA ILE A 620 19.25 -68.96 9.33
C ILE A 620 18.63 -69.71 10.52
N GLY A 621 17.46 -70.33 10.34
CA GLY A 621 16.83 -71.20 11.34
C GLY A 621 17.63 -72.48 11.65
N LEU A 622 18.22 -73.11 10.63
CA LEU A 622 19.07 -74.29 10.78
C LEU A 622 20.41 -74.01 11.47
N ARG A 623 20.84 -72.75 11.55
CA ARG A 623 22.05 -72.34 12.29
C ARG A 623 21.81 -72.14 13.80
N ARG A 624 20.56 -72.18 14.27
CA ARG A 624 20.21 -72.13 15.71
C ARG A 624 19.85 -73.48 16.33
N PHE A 625 19.97 -74.60 15.60
CA PHE A 625 19.79 -75.96 16.13
C PHE A 625 21.06 -76.84 16.05
N ARG A 626 22.23 -76.22 15.84
CA ARG A 626 23.53 -76.84 16.12
C ARG A 626 24.48 -75.81 16.75
N ALA A 627 24.22 -75.53 18.01
CA ALA A 627 25.18 -75.27 19.09
C ALA A 627 24.42 -75.43 20.40
#